data_AF-A0A1Y3NC95-F1
#
_entry.id   AF-A0A1Y3NC95-F1
#
_cell.length_a   1.000
_cell.length_b   1.000
_cell.length_c   1.000
_cell.angle_alpha   90.00
_cell.angle_beta   90.00
_cell.angle_gamma   90.00
#
_symmetry.space_group_name_H-M   'P 1'
#
loop_
_entity.id
_entity.type
_entity.pdbx_description
1 polymer ?
#
loop_
_entity_poly.entity_id
_entity_poly.type
_entity_poly.pdbx_seq_one_letter_code
_entity_poly.pdbx_strand_id
1 'polypeptide(L)'
;MKLNTRRLVALFICIFVNLSVAHPTPSIQLEKRGWNSFWNSVKEKVSGVISNLIHGASDVASNMGIDTAAFGGKVLNMYNKDGIYHADVNCWQQKFGYNNLYDFAFSMGTSMDKRKVMFHHGNQNYILWAWKGDYVNLGAGAELGIYYGGKDEDSSHWLVDTNLVLPMTLTLTHRTKGMVIDNWKDTTWWITGFNPNSKFKRSSASDLTATYTVKFPNSSWFDDFNGAKKRAERGWTCERSNLTCRLSF
;
A
#
# COMPACT_ATOMS: atom_id res chain seq x y z
N MET A 1 27.86 19.12 -16.55
CA MET A 1 27.35 17.74 -16.38
C MET A 1 25.94 17.65 -16.96
N LYS A 2 25.75 17.06 -18.16
CA LYS A 2 24.42 16.95 -18.79
C LYS A 2 23.65 15.81 -18.12
N LEU A 3 22.62 16.16 -17.34
CA LEU A 3 21.65 15.20 -16.83
C LEU A 3 20.88 14.63 -18.03
N ASN A 4 21.02 13.34 -18.30
CA ASN A 4 20.24 12.62 -19.30
C ASN A 4 18.74 12.70 -18.92
N THR A 5 17.87 12.88 -19.92
CA THR A 5 16.40 12.87 -19.84
C THR A 5 15.84 11.83 -18.84
N ARG A 6 16.47 10.66 -18.74
CA ARG A 6 16.11 9.58 -17.80
C ARG A 6 16.31 9.93 -16.32
N ARG A 7 17.39 10.63 -15.97
CA ARG A 7 17.62 11.14 -14.61
C ARG A 7 16.69 12.30 -14.29
N LEU A 8 16.37 13.11 -15.30
CA LEU A 8 15.39 14.19 -15.19
C LEU A 8 13.98 13.64 -14.91
N VAL A 9 13.56 12.56 -15.57
CA VAL A 9 12.24 11.94 -15.34
C VAL A 9 12.14 11.31 -13.95
N ALA A 10 13.16 10.58 -13.48
CA ALA A 10 13.16 10.03 -12.12
C ALA A 10 13.19 11.13 -11.05
N LEU A 11 13.99 12.18 -11.27
CA LEU A 11 14.00 13.36 -10.40
C LEU A 11 12.65 14.07 -10.43
N PHE A 12 12.02 14.19 -11.60
CA PHE A 12 10.68 14.77 -11.75
C PHE A 12 9.63 13.91 -11.06
N ILE A 13 9.65 12.57 -11.15
CA ILE A 13 8.70 11.72 -10.43
C ILE A 13 8.88 11.87 -8.92
N CYS A 14 10.12 11.83 -8.41
CA CYS A 14 10.40 12.08 -7.00
C CYS A 14 9.96 13.49 -6.56
N ILE A 15 10.27 14.51 -7.35
CA ILE A 15 9.90 15.91 -7.08
C ILE A 15 8.39 16.11 -7.19
N PHE A 16 7.70 15.47 -8.13
CA PHE A 16 6.26 15.63 -8.34
C PHE A 16 5.46 14.83 -7.31
N VAL A 17 5.93 13.64 -6.90
CA VAL A 17 5.40 12.94 -5.72
C VAL A 17 5.59 13.84 -4.51
N ASN A 18 6.77 14.41 -4.29
CA ASN A 18 7.01 15.33 -3.17
C ASN A 18 6.24 16.66 -3.26
N LEU A 19 6.00 17.22 -4.45
CA LEU A 19 5.24 18.47 -4.66
C LEU A 19 3.72 18.25 -4.61
N SER A 20 3.22 17.08 -5.04
CA SER A 20 1.82 16.69 -4.83
C SER A 20 1.53 16.43 -3.35
N VAL A 21 2.58 16.06 -2.60
CA VAL A 21 2.58 15.93 -1.13
C VAL A 21 2.69 17.30 -0.43
N ALA A 22 3.41 18.26 -1.04
CA ALA A 22 3.58 19.61 -0.48
C ALA A 22 2.44 20.59 -0.80
N HIS A 23 1.74 20.40 -1.93
CA HIS A 23 0.62 21.24 -2.37
C HIS A 23 -0.58 20.37 -2.80
N PRO A 24 -1.55 20.13 -1.91
CA PRO A 24 -2.66 19.23 -2.19
C PRO A 24 -3.56 19.83 -3.26
N THR A 25 -3.56 19.22 -4.46
CA THR A 25 -4.58 19.47 -5.48
C THR A 25 -5.55 18.30 -5.47
N PRO A 26 -6.87 18.51 -5.42
CA PRO A 26 -7.84 17.41 -5.43
C PRO A 26 -7.64 16.50 -6.63
N SER A 27 -7.52 15.19 -6.41
CA SER A 27 -7.27 14.16 -7.44
C SER A 27 -8.27 14.20 -8.61
N ILE A 28 -9.51 14.62 -8.36
CA ILE A 28 -10.59 14.83 -9.34
C ILE A 28 -10.24 15.88 -10.41
N GLN A 29 -9.41 16.88 -10.08
CA GLN A 29 -8.95 17.91 -11.03
C GLN A 29 -7.82 17.40 -11.94
N LEU A 30 -7.04 16.41 -11.48
CA LEU A 30 -5.93 15.82 -12.22
C LEU A 30 -6.42 14.83 -13.28
N GLU A 31 -7.44 14.02 -12.96
CA GLU A 31 -8.00 13.00 -13.86
C GLU A 31 -8.65 13.60 -15.12
N LYS A 32 -9.26 14.79 -15.01
CA LYS A 32 -9.91 15.52 -16.11
C LYS A 32 -8.93 16.10 -17.15
N ARG A 33 -7.62 16.15 -16.88
CA ARG A 33 -6.62 16.82 -17.73
C ARG A 33 -5.88 15.91 -18.73
N GLY A 34 -6.49 14.79 -19.15
CA GLY A 34 -5.86 13.89 -20.15
C GLY A 34 -4.75 12.98 -19.57
N TRP A 35 -4.78 12.79 -18.25
CA TRP A 35 -3.76 12.13 -17.44
C TRP A 35 -3.55 10.64 -17.77
N ASN A 36 -4.62 9.91 -18.11
CA ASN A 36 -4.53 8.49 -18.48
C ASN A 36 -3.74 8.27 -19.79
N SER A 37 -3.84 9.19 -20.74
CA SER A 37 -3.09 9.12 -22.00
C SER A 37 -1.60 9.38 -21.79
N PHE A 38 -1.27 10.37 -20.95
CA PHE A 38 0.09 10.67 -20.56
C PHE A 38 0.77 9.46 -19.87
N TRP A 39 0.10 8.83 -18.92
CA TRP A 39 0.65 7.67 -18.21
C TRP A 39 0.74 6.40 -19.04
N ASN A 40 -0.19 6.17 -19.97
CA ASN A 40 -0.06 5.09 -20.95
C ASN A 40 1.19 5.28 -21.82
N SER A 41 1.46 6.51 -22.26
CA SER A 41 2.67 6.85 -23.02
C SER A 41 3.96 6.68 -22.21
N VAL A 42 3.92 6.98 -20.91
CA VAL A 42 5.05 6.76 -20.00
C VAL A 42 5.26 5.26 -19.77
N LYS A 43 4.21 4.49 -19.49
CA LYS A 43 4.24 3.02 -19.27
C LYS A 43 4.88 2.27 -20.43
N GLU A 44 4.50 2.60 -21.67
CA GLU A 44 5.08 1.98 -22.87
C GLU A 44 6.58 2.25 -23.04
N LYS A 45 7.06 3.43 -22.60
CA LYS A 45 8.47 3.83 -22.72
C LYS A 45 9.35 3.32 -21.59
N VAL A 46 8.78 2.79 -20.51
CA VAL A 46 9.44 2.61 -19.21
C VAL A 46 9.57 1.14 -18.75
N SER A 47 8.73 0.23 -19.25
CA SER A 47 8.43 -1.07 -18.63
C SER A 47 9.60 -2.05 -18.38
N GLY A 48 10.77 -1.87 -18.98
CA GLY A 48 11.88 -2.84 -18.86
C GLY A 48 13.07 -2.44 -17.96
N VAL A 49 13.28 -1.15 -17.67
CA VAL A 49 14.63 -0.66 -17.27
C VAL A 49 14.67 0.02 -15.90
N ILE A 50 13.52 0.39 -15.32
CA ILE A 50 13.46 1.29 -14.16
C ILE A 50 13.74 0.60 -12.82
N SER A 51 13.30 -0.64 -12.59
CA SER A 51 13.48 -1.31 -11.29
C SER A 51 14.98 -1.39 -10.90
N ASN A 52 15.85 -1.82 -11.82
CA ASN A 52 17.29 -1.93 -11.55
C ASN A 52 17.98 -0.58 -11.26
N LEU A 53 17.51 0.52 -11.88
CA LEU A 53 18.12 1.86 -11.71
C LEU A 53 17.67 2.55 -10.42
N ILE A 54 16.40 2.41 -10.04
CA ILE A 54 15.88 3.00 -8.79
C ILE A 54 16.48 2.27 -7.58
N HIS A 55 16.54 0.94 -7.63
CA HIS A 55 17.22 0.18 -6.59
C HIS A 55 18.73 0.50 -6.56
N GLY A 56 19.38 0.62 -7.72
CA GLY A 56 20.80 1.00 -7.80
C GLY A 56 21.10 2.38 -7.19
N ALA A 57 20.23 3.37 -7.37
CA ALA A 57 20.40 4.70 -6.76
C ALA A 57 20.15 4.69 -5.25
N SER A 58 19.15 3.93 -4.78
CA SER A 58 18.86 3.76 -3.35
C SER A 58 19.99 2.99 -2.64
N ASP A 59 20.55 1.96 -3.28
CA ASP A 59 21.68 1.19 -2.75
C ASP A 59 22.97 2.03 -2.69
N VAL A 60 23.23 2.88 -3.69
CA VAL A 60 24.35 3.83 -3.64
C VAL A 60 24.18 4.83 -2.49
N ALA A 61 22.98 5.39 -2.30
CA ALA A 61 22.71 6.30 -1.18
C ALA A 61 22.85 5.60 0.19
N SER A 62 22.33 4.37 0.31
CA SER A 62 22.49 3.54 1.50
C SER A 62 23.96 3.21 1.79
N ASN A 63 24.75 2.89 0.75
CA ASN A 63 26.18 2.62 0.87
C ASN A 63 27.01 3.88 1.17
N MET A 64 26.44 5.07 0.94
CA MET A 64 26.98 6.36 1.36
C MET A 64 26.56 6.75 2.79
N GLY A 65 25.88 5.85 3.53
CA GLY A 65 25.45 6.08 4.90
C GLY A 65 24.16 6.88 5.06
N ILE A 66 23.42 7.12 3.96
CA ILE A 66 22.12 7.79 4.02
C ILE A 66 21.04 6.74 4.29
N ASP A 67 20.40 6.82 5.45
CA ASP A 67 19.27 5.96 5.81
C ASP A 67 18.02 6.33 5.00
N THR A 68 17.90 5.73 3.82
CA THR A 68 16.79 5.95 2.90
C THR A 68 15.45 5.49 3.48
N ALA A 69 15.46 4.52 4.41
CA ALA A 69 14.27 4.06 5.09
C ALA A 69 13.81 5.05 6.16
N ALA A 70 14.73 5.60 6.96
CA ALA A 70 14.39 6.67 7.91
C ALA A 70 13.90 7.92 7.20
N PHE A 71 14.50 8.27 6.05
CA PHE A 71 14.01 9.36 5.21
C PHE A 71 12.61 9.07 4.66
N GLY A 72 12.39 7.88 4.08
CA GLY A 72 11.09 7.45 3.55
C GLY A 72 10.00 7.43 4.64
N GLY A 73 10.32 6.86 5.81
CA GLY A 73 9.44 6.84 6.97
C GLY A 73 9.08 8.24 7.45
N LYS A 74 10.05 9.16 7.50
CA LYS A 74 9.80 10.56 7.89
C LYS A 74 8.89 11.29 6.89
N VAL A 75 9.11 11.12 5.59
CA VAL A 75 8.26 11.73 4.53
C VAL A 75 6.84 11.18 4.60
N LEU A 76 6.70 9.88 4.85
CA LEU A 76 5.42 9.20 4.94
C LEU A 76 4.80 9.24 6.35
N ASN A 77 5.37 10.01 7.28
CA ASN A 77 4.90 10.11 8.67
C ASN A 77 4.65 8.72 9.32
N MET A 78 5.60 7.81 9.13
CA MET A 78 5.61 6.47 9.71
C MET A 78 6.52 6.45 10.93
N TYR A 79 6.12 5.70 11.94
CA TYR A 79 6.97 5.43 13.11
C TYR A 79 7.71 4.11 12.92
N ASN A 80 8.91 4.03 13.48
CA ASN A 80 9.70 2.80 13.49
C ASN A 80 9.49 2.06 14.81
N LYS A 81 9.22 0.76 14.73
CA LYS A 81 9.18 -0.14 15.88
C LYS A 81 10.00 -1.39 15.54
N ASP A 82 11.05 -1.64 16.31
CA ASP A 82 11.94 -2.80 16.16
C ASP A 82 12.49 -2.97 14.72
N GLY A 83 12.77 -1.85 14.04
CA GLY A 83 13.30 -1.84 12.67
C GLY A 83 12.24 -1.97 11.58
N ILE A 84 10.95 -2.08 11.93
CA ILE A 84 9.82 -2.14 10.99
C ILE A 84 9.09 -0.79 11.04
N TYR A 85 8.75 -0.26 9.86
CA TYR A 85 8.01 1.01 9.75
C TYR A 85 6.51 0.77 9.68
N HIS A 86 5.75 1.57 10.41
CA HIS A 86 4.30 1.48 10.54
C HIS A 86 3.66 2.87 10.40
N ALA A 87 2.44 2.90 9.88
CA ALA A 87 1.66 4.13 9.74
C ALA A 87 0.95 4.47 11.06
N ASP A 88 0.90 5.76 11.39
CA ASP A 88 0.05 6.27 12.47
C ASP A 88 -1.41 6.40 12.01
N VAL A 89 -2.37 6.21 12.91
CA VAL A 89 -3.80 6.39 12.62
C VAL A 89 -4.11 7.81 12.12
N ASN A 90 -3.36 8.81 12.57
CA ASN A 90 -3.50 10.22 12.20
C ASN A 90 -2.55 10.64 11.06
N CYS A 91 -1.93 9.69 10.36
CA CYS A 91 -1.01 10.02 9.28
C CYS A 91 -1.68 10.89 8.20
N TRP A 92 -0.90 11.74 7.53
CA TRP A 92 -1.45 12.72 6.59
C TRP A 92 -2.11 12.04 5.37
N GLN A 93 -1.76 10.78 5.11
CA GLN A 93 -2.34 9.92 4.07
C GLN A 93 -3.86 9.78 4.21
N GLN A 94 -4.42 9.93 5.41
CA GLN A 94 -5.88 9.96 5.62
C GLN A 94 -6.59 10.98 4.72
N LYS A 95 -5.93 12.11 4.40
CA LYS A 95 -6.52 13.22 3.64
C LYS A 95 -6.65 12.93 2.15
N PHE A 96 -5.99 11.87 1.68
CA PHE A 96 -5.88 11.56 0.26
C PHE A 96 -6.79 10.42 -0.16
N GLY A 97 -7.45 9.74 0.78
CA GLY A 97 -8.21 8.54 0.48
C GLY A 97 -7.35 7.47 -0.19
N TYR A 98 -7.98 6.61 -0.99
CA TYR A 98 -7.28 5.68 -1.86
C TYR A 98 -7.89 5.67 -3.26
N ASN A 99 -7.04 5.61 -4.27
CA ASN A 99 -7.41 5.40 -5.66
C ASN A 99 -6.38 4.48 -6.34
N ASN A 100 -6.70 3.98 -7.53
CA ASN A 100 -5.79 3.16 -8.33
C ASN A 100 -4.47 3.87 -8.75
N LEU A 101 -4.31 5.17 -8.46
CA LEU A 101 -3.10 5.94 -8.81
C LEU A 101 -1.87 5.46 -8.01
N TYR A 102 -2.06 5.09 -6.74
CA TYR A 102 -0.99 4.54 -5.91
C TYR A 102 -0.51 3.20 -6.46
N ASP A 103 -1.43 2.32 -6.85
CA ASP A 103 -1.07 1.04 -7.49
C ASP A 103 -0.28 1.24 -8.78
N PHE A 104 -0.59 2.28 -9.55
CA PHE A 104 0.12 2.59 -10.80
C PHE A 104 1.52 3.17 -10.54
N ALA A 105 1.68 4.11 -9.61
CA ALA A 105 2.97 4.70 -9.25
C ALA A 105 3.95 3.68 -8.63
N PHE A 106 3.46 2.73 -7.84
CA PHE A 106 4.27 1.67 -7.25
C PHE A 106 4.53 0.49 -8.21
N SER A 107 3.60 0.16 -9.11
CA SER A 107 3.78 -0.92 -10.12
C SER A 107 4.88 -0.66 -11.15
N MET A 108 5.28 0.60 -11.37
CA MET A 108 6.31 0.95 -12.36
C MET A 108 7.75 0.74 -11.88
N GLY A 109 7.95 0.42 -10.60
CA GLY A 109 9.28 0.18 -10.01
C GLY A 109 9.43 -1.09 -9.18
N THR A 110 8.31 -1.72 -8.76
CA THR A 110 8.33 -2.74 -7.70
C THR A 110 7.32 -3.87 -7.91
N SER A 111 7.64 -5.08 -7.42
CA SER A 111 6.77 -6.25 -7.50
C SER A 111 5.72 -6.18 -6.39
N MET A 112 4.44 -6.05 -6.77
CA MET A 112 3.29 -5.84 -5.89
C MET A 112 2.13 -6.78 -6.23
N ASP A 113 1.43 -7.31 -5.22
CA ASP A 113 0.14 -8.00 -5.37
C ASP A 113 -0.88 -7.38 -4.41
N LYS A 114 -2.16 -7.41 -4.80
CA LYS A 114 -3.25 -6.77 -4.07
C LYS A 114 -4.53 -7.59 -4.06
N ARG A 115 -5.32 -7.47 -3.00
CA ARG A 115 -6.66 -8.06 -2.88
C ARG A 115 -7.62 -7.01 -2.35
N LYS A 116 -8.74 -6.84 -3.03
CA LYS A 116 -9.84 -5.95 -2.65
C LYS A 116 -11.06 -6.77 -2.29
N VAL A 117 -11.87 -6.37 -1.34
CA VAL A 117 -13.24 -6.90 -1.18
C VAL A 117 -14.14 -5.75 -0.79
N MET A 118 -15.01 -5.36 -1.70
CA MET A 118 -16.07 -4.40 -1.44
C MET A 118 -17.26 -5.08 -0.76
N PHE A 119 -17.84 -4.42 0.24
CA PHE A 119 -19.05 -4.86 0.94
C PHE A 119 -19.95 -3.65 1.26
N HIS A 120 -21.21 -3.91 1.60
CA HIS A 120 -22.20 -2.88 1.87
C HIS A 120 -22.68 -3.01 3.31
N HIS A 121 -22.72 -1.90 4.05
CA HIS A 121 -23.24 -1.86 5.42
C HIS A 121 -24.08 -0.60 5.61
N GLY A 122 -25.35 -0.79 6.02
CA GLY A 122 -26.31 0.31 6.12
C GLY A 122 -26.61 0.92 4.75
N ASN A 123 -26.34 2.23 4.59
CA ASN A 123 -26.48 2.95 3.32
C ASN A 123 -25.11 3.25 2.67
N GLN A 124 -24.05 2.58 3.13
CA GLN A 124 -22.68 2.94 2.80
C GLN A 124 -21.91 1.73 2.26
N ASN A 125 -21.16 1.97 1.18
CA ASN A 125 -20.20 1.00 0.69
C ASN A 125 -18.87 1.15 1.41
N TYR A 126 -18.24 0.00 1.69
CA TYR A 126 -16.93 -0.13 2.28
C TYR A 126 -16.06 -1.07 1.43
N ILE A 127 -14.75 -0.95 1.59
CA ILE A 127 -13.79 -1.85 0.96
C ILE A 127 -12.66 -2.17 1.93
N LEU A 128 -12.31 -3.45 2.02
CA LEU A 128 -11.02 -3.88 2.55
C LEU A 128 -10.05 -4.04 1.39
N TRP A 129 -8.90 -3.40 1.49
CA TRP A 129 -7.89 -3.42 0.46
C TRP A 129 -6.54 -3.79 1.07
N ALA A 130 -6.02 -4.94 0.65
CA ALA A 130 -4.75 -5.50 1.09
C ALA A 130 -3.70 -5.44 -0.01
N TRP A 131 -2.44 -5.24 0.37
CA TRP A 131 -1.29 -5.27 -0.52
C TRP A 131 -0.12 -6.04 0.09
N LYS A 132 0.80 -6.49 -0.77
CA LYS A 132 2.12 -6.99 -0.37
C LYS A 132 3.11 -6.75 -1.51
N GLY A 133 4.38 -6.56 -1.16
CA GLY A 133 5.44 -6.42 -2.15
C GLY A 133 6.69 -5.75 -1.60
N ASP A 134 7.51 -5.22 -2.49
CA ASP A 134 8.72 -4.45 -2.13
C ASP A 134 8.45 -2.96 -2.31
N TYR A 135 8.47 -2.18 -1.23
CA TYR A 135 8.17 -0.75 -1.25
C TYR A 135 9.46 0.04 -1.43
N VAL A 136 9.49 0.97 -2.40
CA VAL A 136 10.67 1.80 -2.68
C VAL A 136 11.12 2.50 -1.39
N ASN A 137 12.40 2.32 -1.02
CA ASN A 137 13.04 2.82 0.21
C ASN A 137 12.54 2.22 1.53
N LEU A 138 11.46 1.45 1.56
CA LEU A 138 10.92 0.84 2.77
C LEU A 138 11.10 -0.69 2.83
N GLY A 139 11.45 -1.32 1.70
CA GLY A 139 11.72 -2.75 1.60
C GLY A 139 10.45 -3.61 1.55
N ALA A 140 10.57 -4.90 1.83
CA ALA A 140 9.44 -5.81 1.81
C ALA A 140 8.38 -5.41 2.83
N GLY A 141 7.14 -5.28 2.39
CA GLY A 141 6.05 -4.81 3.22
C GLY A 141 4.69 -5.28 2.77
N ALA A 142 3.73 -4.97 3.62
CA ALA A 142 2.37 -5.45 3.55
C ALA A 142 1.47 -4.45 4.29
N GLU A 143 0.27 -4.26 3.78
CA GLU A 143 -0.70 -3.30 4.32
C GLU A 143 -2.13 -3.75 4.06
N LEU A 144 -3.03 -3.38 4.97
CA LEU A 144 -4.47 -3.57 4.84
C LEU A 144 -5.19 -2.34 5.37
N GLY A 145 -6.06 -1.76 4.54
CA GLY A 145 -6.89 -0.62 4.91
C GLY A 145 -8.38 -0.89 4.76
N ILE A 146 -9.19 -0.23 5.59
CA ILE A 146 -10.63 -0.08 5.42
C ILE A 146 -10.96 1.33 4.91
N TYR A 147 -11.78 1.41 3.87
CA TYR A 147 -12.18 2.66 3.25
C TYR A 147 -13.67 2.66 2.93
N TYR A 148 -14.25 3.84 2.67
CA TYR A 148 -15.68 4.00 2.39
C TYR A 148 -15.95 4.94 1.20
N GLY A 149 -17.21 5.06 0.79
CA GLY A 149 -17.66 6.08 -0.16
C GLY A 149 -17.61 5.68 -1.65
N GLY A 150 -16.90 4.61 -1.99
CA GLY A 150 -16.79 4.15 -3.38
C GLY A 150 -18.08 3.52 -3.92
N LYS A 151 -18.37 3.74 -5.21
CA LYS A 151 -19.52 3.16 -5.91
C LYS A 151 -19.18 1.87 -6.65
N ASP A 152 -17.93 1.74 -7.04
CA ASP A 152 -17.36 0.66 -7.84
C ASP A 152 -15.97 0.30 -7.31
N GLU A 153 -15.73 -0.99 -7.13
CA GLU A 153 -14.52 -1.54 -6.50
C GLU A 153 -13.22 -1.18 -7.23
N ASP A 154 -13.28 -1.02 -8.56
CA ASP A 154 -12.11 -0.87 -9.40
C ASP A 154 -11.98 0.52 -10.00
N SER A 155 -12.98 1.39 -9.93
CA SER A 155 -12.90 2.73 -10.53
C SER A 155 -13.20 3.87 -9.57
N SER A 156 -13.68 3.58 -8.35
CA SER A 156 -13.99 4.64 -7.40
C SER A 156 -12.78 5.15 -6.64
N HIS A 157 -12.88 6.42 -6.27
CA HIS A 157 -12.11 6.97 -5.16
C HIS A 157 -12.76 6.55 -3.83
N TRP A 158 -11.93 6.09 -2.91
CA TRP A 158 -12.33 5.65 -1.58
C TRP A 158 -11.80 6.61 -0.52
N LEU A 159 -12.62 6.93 0.47
CA LEU A 159 -12.31 7.88 1.54
C LEU A 159 -11.88 7.15 2.82
N VAL A 160 -11.16 7.85 3.68
CA VAL A 160 -10.71 7.36 4.99
C VAL A 160 -11.54 8.03 6.09
N ASP A 161 -12.03 7.23 7.03
CA ASP A 161 -12.60 7.71 8.28
C ASP A 161 -11.70 7.23 9.42
N THR A 162 -11.00 8.16 10.07
CA THR A 162 -10.09 7.83 11.17
C THR A 162 -10.80 7.40 12.45
N ASN A 163 -12.13 7.52 12.52
CA ASN A 163 -12.94 6.92 13.58
C ASN A 163 -13.33 5.48 13.27
N LEU A 164 -13.26 5.05 12.00
CA LEU A 164 -13.49 3.67 11.58
C LEU A 164 -12.21 2.86 11.72
N VAL A 165 -11.86 2.55 12.96
CA VAL A 165 -10.70 1.71 13.29
C VAL A 165 -11.14 0.30 13.63
N LEU A 166 -10.44 -0.69 13.10
CA LEU A 166 -10.71 -2.11 13.38
C LEU A 166 -9.48 -2.74 14.02
N PRO A 167 -9.64 -3.67 14.99
CA PRO A 167 -8.54 -4.51 15.42
C PRO A 167 -8.07 -5.38 14.25
N MET A 168 -6.82 -5.20 13.85
CA MET A 168 -6.20 -5.93 12.74
C MET A 168 -4.89 -6.58 13.17
N THR A 169 -4.51 -7.64 12.46
CA THR A 169 -3.16 -8.21 12.56
C THR A 169 -2.51 -8.32 11.19
N LEU A 170 -1.18 -8.27 11.16
CA LEU A 170 -0.36 -8.44 9.97
C LEU A 170 0.83 -9.36 10.25
N THR A 171 0.94 -10.42 9.47
CA THR A 171 2.15 -11.26 9.37
C THR A 171 2.59 -11.29 7.92
N LEU A 172 3.90 -11.13 7.68
CA LEU A 172 4.50 -11.23 6.36
C LEU A 172 5.65 -12.22 6.39
N THR A 173 5.61 -13.21 5.51
CA THR A 173 6.67 -14.21 5.36
C THR A 173 7.23 -14.19 3.96
N HIS A 174 8.52 -14.48 3.82
CA HIS A 174 9.16 -14.72 2.55
C HIS A 174 9.46 -16.21 2.39
N ARG A 175 9.08 -16.79 1.24
CA ARG A 175 9.19 -18.22 0.91
C ARG A 175 10.52 -18.85 1.31
N THR A 176 11.63 -18.21 0.98
CA THR A 176 12.99 -18.71 1.24
C THR A 176 13.77 -17.96 2.32
N LYS A 177 13.32 -16.77 2.73
CA LYS A 177 14.09 -15.87 3.62
C LYS A 177 13.54 -15.86 5.05
N GLY A 178 12.38 -16.49 5.27
CA GLY A 178 11.75 -16.61 6.59
C GLY A 178 10.82 -15.45 6.92
N MET A 179 10.68 -15.15 8.21
CA MET A 179 9.79 -14.13 8.72
C MET A 179 10.25 -12.72 8.35
N VAL A 180 9.34 -11.89 7.82
CA VAL A 180 9.57 -10.48 7.47
C VAL A 180 8.93 -9.55 8.49
N ILE A 181 7.67 -9.82 8.85
CA ILE A 181 6.91 -9.10 9.88
C ILE A 181 6.19 -10.15 10.71
N ASP A 182 6.43 -10.17 12.01
CA ASP A 182 5.88 -11.19 12.91
C ASP A 182 4.69 -10.67 13.71
N ASN A 183 3.49 -11.07 13.31
CA ASN A 183 2.25 -10.91 14.08
C ASN A 183 2.01 -9.50 14.65
N TRP A 184 2.23 -8.48 13.82
CA TRP A 184 1.94 -7.09 14.18
C TRP A 184 0.45 -6.93 14.45
N LYS A 185 0.07 -6.20 15.50
CA LYS A 185 -1.33 -6.00 15.89
C LYS A 185 -1.56 -4.55 16.22
N ASP A 186 -2.65 -4.00 15.70
CA ASP A 186 -3.06 -2.64 16.01
C ASP A 186 -4.57 -2.46 15.82
N THR A 187 -5.14 -1.42 16.41
CA THR A 187 -6.52 -0.98 16.15
C THR A 187 -6.47 0.30 15.34
N THR A 188 -6.63 0.15 14.03
CA THR A 188 -6.38 1.21 13.05
C THR A 188 -7.29 1.05 11.83
N TRP A 189 -7.42 2.10 11.02
CA TRP A 189 -8.05 2.01 9.71
C TRP A 189 -7.07 1.48 8.64
N TRP A 190 -5.76 1.52 8.93
CA TRP A 190 -4.69 1.08 8.01
C TRP A 190 -3.55 0.46 8.79
N ILE A 191 -3.53 -0.88 8.83
CA ILE A 191 -2.42 -1.63 9.40
C ILE A 191 -1.35 -1.77 8.33
N THR A 192 -0.12 -1.41 8.68
CA THR A 192 1.02 -1.51 7.77
C THR A 192 2.21 -2.13 8.47
N GLY A 193 3.15 -2.64 7.68
CA GLY A 193 4.48 -2.95 8.14
C GLY A 193 5.43 -3.01 6.96
N PHE A 194 6.57 -2.35 7.09
CA PHE A 194 7.61 -2.32 6.05
C PHE A 194 8.96 -2.61 6.67
N ASN A 195 9.61 -3.67 6.19
CA ASN A 195 10.90 -4.12 6.67
C ASN A 195 12.01 -3.69 5.69
N PRO A 196 12.81 -2.66 6.03
CA PRO A 196 13.86 -2.13 5.16
C PRO A 196 15.12 -2.99 5.15
N ASN A 197 15.16 -4.10 5.90
CA ASN A 197 16.33 -4.97 5.98
C ASN A 197 16.74 -5.43 4.58
N SER A 198 18.02 -5.25 4.25
CA SER A 198 18.60 -5.56 2.94
C SER A 198 18.36 -7.01 2.51
N LYS A 199 18.23 -7.94 3.46
CA LYS A 199 17.87 -9.33 3.21
C LYS A 199 16.55 -9.45 2.43
N PHE A 200 15.55 -8.62 2.71
CA PHE A 200 14.22 -8.71 2.12
C PHE A 200 13.95 -7.72 0.98
N LYS A 201 14.90 -6.82 0.67
CA LYS A 201 14.77 -5.90 -0.47
C LYS A 201 14.67 -6.66 -1.79
N ARG A 202 13.99 -6.05 -2.78
CA ARG A 202 13.79 -6.59 -4.13
C ARG A 202 13.08 -7.94 -4.15
N SER A 203 12.35 -8.26 -3.08
CA SER A 203 11.56 -9.48 -3.03
C SER A 203 10.37 -9.37 -3.98
N SER A 204 10.11 -10.44 -4.75
CA SER A 204 8.91 -10.49 -5.56
C SER A 204 7.68 -10.66 -4.66
N ALA A 205 6.57 -10.00 -4.99
CA ALA A 205 5.29 -10.21 -4.29
C ALA A 205 4.85 -11.69 -4.32
N SER A 206 5.24 -12.46 -5.34
CA SER A 206 5.00 -13.90 -5.44
C SER A 206 5.80 -14.74 -4.44
N ASP A 207 6.89 -14.20 -3.90
CA ASP A 207 7.71 -14.85 -2.87
C ASP A 207 7.29 -14.45 -1.46
N LEU A 208 6.42 -13.45 -1.34
CA LEU A 208 5.84 -13.02 -0.09
C LEU A 208 4.50 -13.71 0.14
N THR A 209 4.16 -13.99 1.39
CA THR A 209 2.81 -14.38 1.81
C THR A 209 2.40 -13.42 2.91
N ALA A 210 1.36 -12.64 2.63
CA ALA A 210 0.80 -11.71 3.59
C ALA A 210 -0.44 -12.34 4.22
N THR A 211 -0.46 -12.30 5.54
CA THR A 211 -1.54 -12.81 6.37
C THR A 211 -2.12 -11.65 7.16
N TYR A 212 -3.42 -11.46 7.03
CA TYR A 212 -4.17 -10.46 7.79
C TYR A 212 -5.27 -11.09 8.61
N THR A 213 -5.61 -10.48 9.73
CA THR A 213 -6.90 -10.68 10.36
C THR A 213 -7.57 -9.34 10.61
N VAL A 214 -8.90 -9.31 10.56
CA VAL A 214 -9.73 -8.15 10.86
C VAL A 214 -10.86 -8.61 11.76
N LYS A 215 -10.99 -7.99 12.93
CA LYS A 215 -12.12 -8.22 13.83
C LYS A 215 -13.19 -7.15 13.61
N PHE A 216 -14.39 -7.57 13.28
CA PHE A 216 -15.52 -6.67 13.07
C PHE A 216 -16.18 -6.26 14.40
N PRO A 217 -16.75 -5.05 14.48
CA PRO A 217 -17.26 -4.50 15.73
C PRO A 217 -18.49 -5.23 16.27
N ASN A 218 -19.29 -5.82 15.38
CA ASN A 218 -20.50 -6.58 15.73
C ASN A 218 -20.88 -7.57 14.61
N SER A 219 -21.88 -8.40 14.88
CA SER A 219 -22.34 -9.42 13.94
C SER A 219 -22.88 -8.86 12.63
N SER A 220 -23.48 -7.67 12.62
CA SER A 220 -24.00 -7.06 11.39
C SER A 220 -22.86 -6.73 10.41
N TRP A 221 -21.81 -6.04 10.88
CA TRP A 221 -20.63 -5.75 10.06
C TRP A 221 -19.94 -7.03 9.58
N PHE A 222 -19.82 -8.02 10.48
CA PHE A 222 -19.25 -9.32 10.14
C PHE A 222 -20.07 -10.01 9.04
N ASP A 223 -21.39 -10.04 9.17
CA ASP A 223 -22.29 -10.72 8.23
C ASP A 223 -22.27 -10.06 6.85
N ASP A 224 -22.25 -8.73 6.82
CA ASP A 224 -22.16 -7.96 5.57
C ASP A 224 -20.84 -8.22 4.82
N PHE A 225 -19.72 -8.29 5.54
CA PHE A 225 -18.44 -8.65 4.92
C PHE A 225 -18.34 -10.15 4.57
N ASN A 226 -18.85 -11.01 5.44
CA ASN A 226 -18.84 -12.46 5.23
C ASN A 226 -19.68 -12.87 4.00
N GLY A 227 -20.78 -12.16 3.76
CA GLY A 227 -21.64 -12.29 2.58
C GLY A 227 -21.15 -11.55 1.33
N ALA A 228 -20.02 -10.84 1.40
CA ALA A 228 -19.52 -10.05 0.29
C ALA A 228 -19.13 -10.90 -0.93
N LYS A 229 -19.44 -10.39 -2.13
CA LYS A 229 -19.06 -11.05 -3.40
C LYS A 229 -17.53 -11.13 -3.52
N LYS A 230 -17.03 -12.19 -4.17
CA LYS A 230 -15.59 -12.46 -4.39
C LYS A 230 -14.75 -12.63 -3.13
N ARG A 231 -15.31 -12.50 -1.92
CA ARG A 231 -14.59 -12.61 -0.64
C ARG A 231 -13.84 -13.94 -0.54
N ALA A 232 -14.56 -15.05 -0.72
CA ALA A 232 -13.99 -16.41 -0.68
C ALA A 232 -12.93 -16.62 -1.78
N GLU A 233 -13.26 -16.25 -3.02
CA GLU A 233 -12.39 -16.37 -4.18
C GLU A 233 -11.06 -15.61 -4.02
N ARG A 234 -11.07 -14.53 -3.24
CA ARG A 234 -9.90 -13.69 -2.96
C ARG A 234 -9.10 -14.13 -1.74
N GLY A 235 -9.40 -15.30 -1.18
CA GLY A 235 -8.61 -15.92 -0.10
C GLY A 235 -9.03 -15.52 1.31
N TRP A 236 -10.21 -14.93 1.48
CA TRP A 236 -10.74 -14.64 2.81
C TRP A 236 -11.51 -15.83 3.40
N THR A 237 -11.18 -16.16 4.63
CA THR A 237 -11.93 -17.10 5.50
C THR A 237 -12.45 -16.33 6.70
N CYS A 238 -13.65 -16.67 7.18
CA CYS A 238 -14.30 -15.93 8.28
C CYS A 238 -14.77 -16.88 9.37
N GLU A 239 -14.58 -16.47 10.62
CA GLU A 239 -14.98 -17.21 11.81
C GLU A 239 -16.00 -16.39 12.61
N ARG A 240 -17.23 -16.90 12.71
CA ARG A 240 -18.33 -16.19 13.37
C ARG A 240 -18.16 -16.12 14.89
N SER A 241 -17.52 -17.10 15.51
CA SER A 241 -17.38 -17.23 16.97
C SER A 241 -16.70 -16.00 17.60
N ASN A 242 -15.77 -15.37 16.88
CA ASN A 242 -14.98 -14.22 17.31
C ASN A 242 -15.12 -13.00 16.39
N LEU A 243 -16.05 -13.05 15.43
CA LEU A 243 -16.30 -12.00 14.42
C LEU A 243 -15.06 -11.60 13.63
N THR A 244 -14.17 -12.56 13.36
CA THR A 244 -12.88 -12.29 12.70
C THR A 244 -12.85 -12.89 11.31
N CYS A 245 -12.35 -12.14 10.34
CA CYS A 245 -12.01 -12.65 9.03
C CYS A 245 -10.50 -12.59 8.80
N ARG A 246 -9.97 -13.61 8.14
CA ARG A 246 -8.56 -13.82 7.84
C ARG A 246 -8.36 -13.80 6.33
N LEU A 247 -7.34 -13.09 5.89
CA LEU A 247 -6.85 -13.12 4.50
C LEU A 247 -5.44 -13.73 4.49
N SER A 248 -5.15 -14.60 3.53
CA SER A 248 -3.79 -15.07 3.27
C SER A 248 -3.57 -15.22 1.77
N PHE A 249 -2.56 -14.55 1.21
CA PHE A 249 -2.26 -14.62 -0.22
C PHE A 249 -0.81 -14.32 -0.58
#